data_AF-A0A915DET9-F1
#
_entry.id   AF-A0A915DET9-F1
#
_cell.length_a   1.000
_cell.length_b   1.000
_cell.length_c   1.000
_cell.angle_alpha   90.00
_cell.angle_beta   90.00
_cell.angle_gamma   90.00
#
_symmetry.space_group_name_H-M   'P 1'
#
loop_
_entity.id
_entity.type
_entity.pdbx_description
1 polymer ?
#
loop_
_entity_poly.entity_id
_entity_poly.type
_entity_poly.pdbx_seq_one_letter_code
_entity_poly.pdbx_strand_id
1 'polypeptide(L)'
;MLGNSNAVYGLISDKSYDRKLSGFLYILQEDKKWRKLFSILKANLLFMFNSENSLDAPALLIMVEDCLIELADDNQTGKPYSFSIKFKTTGRILFLQQWISNRWEIGYHFSL
;
A
#
# COMPACT_ATOMS: atom_id res chain seq x y z
N MET A 1 -14.35 -15.78 9.03
CA MET A 1 -14.57 -14.32 8.98
C MET A 1 -15.16 -13.97 7.61
N LEU A 2 -16.48 -14.08 7.47
CA LEU A 2 -17.25 -13.68 6.26
C LEU A 2 -18.35 -12.69 6.66
N GLY A 3 -18.06 -11.88 7.69
CA GLY A 3 -18.93 -10.81 8.14
C GLY A 3 -18.56 -9.54 7.40
N ASN A 4 -19.32 -9.27 6.34
CA ASN A 4 -19.52 -7.92 5.82
C ASN A 4 -18.42 -7.33 4.92
N SER A 5 -18.11 -8.01 3.82
CA SER A 5 -17.33 -7.42 2.71
C SER A 5 -17.87 -6.04 2.33
N ASN A 6 -19.20 -5.85 2.35
CA ASN A 6 -19.86 -4.57 2.09
C ASN A 6 -19.50 -3.47 3.10
N ALA A 7 -19.30 -3.78 4.39
CA ALA A 7 -18.80 -2.81 5.35
C ALA A 7 -17.34 -2.42 5.08
N VAL A 8 -16.53 -3.38 4.62
CA VAL A 8 -15.13 -3.11 4.23
C VAL A 8 -15.07 -2.24 2.98
N TYR A 9 -15.95 -2.45 2.00
CA TYR A 9 -16.10 -1.57 0.84
C TYR A 9 -16.64 -0.19 1.25
N GLY A 10 -17.59 -0.16 2.18
CA GLY A 10 -18.13 1.08 2.76
C GLY A 10 -17.06 1.95 3.41
N LEU A 11 -16.04 1.35 4.03
CA LEU A 11 -14.90 2.09 4.58
C LEU A 11 -14.13 2.86 3.50
N ILE A 12 -14.05 2.40 2.25
CA ILE A 12 -13.35 3.12 1.17
C ILE A 12 -14.07 4.44 0.85
N SER A 13 -15.41 4.39 0.79
CA SER A 13 -16.28 5.51 0.41
C SER A 13 -16.67 6.41 1.58
N ASP A 14 -16.52 5.94 2.82
CA ASP A 14 -16.83 6.70 4.03
C ASP A 14 -15.99 7.99 4.09
N LYS A 15 -16.62 9.16 4.12
CA LYS A 15 -15.91 10.45 4.20
C LYS A 15 -15.57 10.85 5.63
N SER A 16 -16.21 10.23 6.63
CA SER A 16 -16.04 10.57 8.04
C SER A 16 -14.75 9.99 8.63
N TYR A 17 -14.25 8.92 8.03
CA TYR A 17 -13.07 8.22 8.49
C TYR A 17 -11.84 8.69 7.72
N ASP A 18 -10.87 9.23 8.45
CA ASP A 18 -9.77 9.98 7.87
C ASP A 18 -8.87 9.09 6.99
N ARG A 19 -8.59 9.57 5.77
CA ARG A 19 -7.69 8.89 4.83
C ARG A 19 -6.28 9.26 5.24
N LYS A 20 -5.63 8.37 6.00
CA LYS A 20 -4.28 8.64 6.51
C LYS A 20 -3.28 8.88 5.38
N LEU A 21 -3.29 8.05 4.34
CA LEU A 21 -2.34 8.12 3.21
C LEU A 21 -2.97 7.55 1.94
N SER A 22 -2.70 8.16 0.78
CA SER A 22 -3.03 7.62 -0.53
C SER A 22 -1.93 7.89 -1.55
N GLY A 23 -1.69 6.97 -2.46
CA GLY A 23 -0.69 7.14 -3.52
C GLY A 23 -0.38 5.84 -4.25
N PHE A 24 0.49 5.91 -5.26
CA PHE A 24 0.89 4.73 -6.01
C PHE A 24 1.98 3.95 -5.28
N LEU A 25 1.75 2.65 -5.13
CA LEU A 25 2.73 1.69 -4.67
C LEU A 25 2.97 0.66 -5.76
N TYR A 26 4.19 0.14 -5.83
CA TYR A 26 4.49 -1.06 -6.59
C TYR A 26 4.52 -2.25 -5.65
N ILE A 27 3.96 -3.37 -6.09
CA ILE A 27 4.09 -4.66 -5.41
C ILE A 27 4.92 -5.60 -6.28
N LEU A 28 5.86 -6.32 -5.66
CA LEU A 28 6.63 -7.35 -6.34
C LEU A 28 5.81 -8.63 -6.43
N GLN A 29 5.57 -9.10 -7.64
CA GLN A 29 4.86 -10.34 -7.91
C GLN A 29 5.81 -11.55 -7.87
N GLU A 30 5.26 -12.75 -7.80
CA GLU A 30 6.04 -14.01 -7.75
C GLU A 30 6.93 -14.22 -8.99
N ASP A 31 6.54 -13.67 -10.15
CA ASP A 31 7.32 -13.67 -11.39
C ASP A 31 8.44 -12.61 -11.42
N LYS A 32 8.76 -12.03 -10.27
CA LYS A 32 9.75 -10.95 -10.06
C LYS A 32 9.44 -9.65 -10.82
N LYS A 33 8.19 -9.43 -11.24
CA LYS A 33 7.78 -8.16 -11.85
C LYS A 33 7.11 -7.24 -10.84
N TRP A 34 7.38 -5.95 -10.99
CA TRP A 34 6.74 -4.91 -10.20
C TRP A 34 5.45 -4.44 -10.86
N ARG A 35 4.34 -4.53 -10.12
CA ARG A 35 3.02 -4.05 -10.57
C ARG A 35 2.65 -2.77 -9.83
N LYS A 36 2.34 -1.71 -10.58
CA LYS A 36 1.84 -0.44 -10.03
C LYS A 36 0.38 -0.58 -9.63
N LEU A 37 0.03 -0.14 -8.42
CA LEU A 37 -1.33 -0.12 -7.89
C LEU A 37 -1.57 1.19 -7.15
N PHE A 38 -2.77 1.76 -7.30
CA PHE A 38 -3.20 2.89 -6.49
C PHE A 38 -3.58 2.39 -5.10
N SER A 39 -2.98 2.95 -4.06
CA SER A 39 -3.12 2.43 -2.69
C SER A 39 -3.72 3.47 -1.77
N ILE A 40 -4.61 3.04 -0.88
CA ILE A 40 -5.26 3.86 0.14
C ILE A 40 -5.10 3.15 1.48
N LEU A 41 -4.49 3.83 2.46
CA LEU A 41 -4.41 3.35 3.84
C LEU A 41 -5.51 4.00 4.66
N LYS A 42 -6.41 3.18 5.21
CA LYS A 42 -7.53 3.65 6.01
C LYS A 42 -7.96 2.60 7.03
N ALA A 43 -8.20 3.01 8.27
CA ALA A 43 -8.57 2.10 9.36
C ALA A 43 -7.58 0.93 9.53
N ASN A 44 -6.27 1.17 9.36
CA ASN A 44 -5.22 0.15 9.34
C ASN A 44 -5.38 -0.92 8.23
N LEU A 45 -6.22 -0.64 7.23
CA LEU A 45 -6.40 -1.42 6.02
C LEU A 45 -5.72 -0.71 4.86
N LEU A 46 -4.80 -1.41 4.20
CA LEU A 46 -4.19 -0.95 2.97
C LEU A 46 -4.95 -1.58 1.81
N PHE A 47 -5.75 -0.77 1.13
CA PHE A 47 -6.47 -1.13 -0.08
C PHE A 47 -5.59 -0.81 -1.29
N MET A 48 -5.48 -1.73 -2.25
CA MET A 48 -4.73 -1.52 -3.49
C MET A 48 -5.61 -1.81 -4.70
N PHE A 49 -5.67 -0.85 -5.63
CA PHE A 49 -6.53 -0.84 -6.80
C PHE A 49 -5.71 -0.79 -8.08
N ASN A 50 -6.30 -1.28 -9.17
CA ASN A 50 -5.65 -1.23 -10.49
C ASN A 50 -5.52 0.19 -11.05
N SER A 51 -6.42 1.09 -10.63
CA SER A 51 -6.45 2.48 -11.05
C SER A 51 -7.03 3.33 -9.93
N GLU A 52 -6.64 4.61 -9.90
CA GLU A 52 -7.23 5.62 -9.02
C GLU A 52 -8.71 5.90 -9.36
N ASN A 53 -9.10 5.65 -10.61
CA ASN A 53 -10.46 5.91 -11.09
C ASN A 53 -11.46 4.77 -10.81
N SER A 54 -10.97 3.60 -10.38
CA SER A 54 -11.78 2.41 -10.18
C SER A 54 -11.61 1.89 -8.75
N LEU A 55 -12.35 2.48 -7.81
CA LEU A 55 -12.25 2.16 -6.38
C LEU A 55 -13.30 1.14 -5.90
N ASP A 56 -14.06 0.55 -6.83
CA ASP A 56 -15.19 -0.33 -6.50
C ASP A 56 -14.73 -1.66 -5.89
N ALA A 57 -13.60 -2.19 -6.37
CA ALA A 57 -13.01 -3.44 -5.88
C ALA A 57 -11.48 -3.35 -5.77
N PRO A 58 -10.88 -3.56 -4.59
CA PRO A 58 -9.44 -3.62 -4.46
C PRO A 58 -8.94 -4.92 -5.09
N ALA A 59 -7.86 -4.82 -5.84
CA ALA A 59 -7.11 -5.97 -6.32
C ALA A 59 -6.40 -6.68 -5.16
N LEU A 60 -6.04 -5.95 -4.11
CA LEU A 60 -5.44 -6.49 -2.89
C LEU A 60 -5.89 -5.70 -1.67
N LEU A 61 -6.18 -6.42 -0.59
CA LEU A 61 -6.49 -5.85 0.74
C LEU A 61 -5.51 -6.42 1.75
N ILE A 62 -4.81 -5.53 2.46
CA ILE A 62 -3.83 -5.90 3.50
C ILE A 62 -4.29 -5.32 4.82
N MET A 63 -4.48 -6.20 5.82
CA MET A 63 -4.73 -5.82 7.21
C MET A 63 -3.38 -5.49 7.88
N VAL A 64 -3.07 -4.21 8.07
CA VAL A 64 -1.75 -3.76 8.55
C VAL A 64 -1.60 -3.90 10.06
N GLU A 65 -2.72 -3.97 10.81
CA GLU A 65 -2.76 -4.02 12.28
C GLU A 65 -1.80 -5.06 12.89
N ASP A 66 -1.68 -6.23 12.27
CA ASP A 66 -0.84 -7.35 12.75
C ASP A 66 0.33 -7.69 11.82
N CYS A 67 0.78 -6.72 11.03
CA CYS A 67 1.95 -6.89 10.18
C CYS A 67 3.21 -6.30 10.82
N LEU A 68 4.35 -6.93 10.55
CA LEU A 68 5.66 -6.32 10.73
C LEU A 68 6.05 -5.63 9.42
N ILE A 69 6.47 -4.37 9.50
CA ILE A 69 6.93 -3.60 8.35
C ILE A 69 8.42 -3.31 8.54
N GLU A 70 9.23 -3.70 7.57
CA GLU A 70 10.69 -3.52 7.59
C GLU A 70 11.15 -2.92 6.27
N LEU A 71 12.17 -2.08 6.30
CA LEU A 71 12.84 -1.65 5.07
C LEU A 71 13.47 -2.88 4.41
N ALA A 72 13.27 -3.02 3.10
CA ALA A 72 13.81 -4.14 2.35
C ALA A 72 15.21 -3.81 1.83
N ASP A 73 16.02 -4.84 1.65
CA ASP A 73 17.34 -4.70 1.02
C ASP A 73 17.17 -4.41 -0.47
N ASP A 74 17.69 -3.27 -0.91
CA ASP A 74 17.65 -2.84 -2.31
C ASP A 74 18.31 -3.87 -3.25
N ASN A 75 19.28 -4.65 -2.76
CA ASN A 75 19.90 -5.73 -3.53
C ASN A 75 18.94 -6.90 -3.78
N GLN A 76 18.02 -7.15 -2.84
CA GLN A 76 17.02 -8.22 -2.95
C GLN A 76 15.87 -7.82 -3.88
N THR A 77 15.45 -6.56 -3.80
CA THR A 77 14.26 -6.05 -4.50
C THR A 77 14.58 -5.42 -5.85
N GLY A 78 15.84 -5.06 -6.08
CA GLY A 78 16.32 -4.38 -7.29
C GLY A 78 15.79 -2.96 -7.44
N LYS A 79 15.22 -2.37 -6.39
CA LYS A 79 14.68 -1.00 -6.39
C LYS A 79 14.92 -0.30 -5.05
N PRO A 80 15.27 1.00 -5.07
CA PRO A 80 15.40 1.79 -3.86
C PRO A 80 14.04 2.10 -3.23
N TYR A 81 14.06 2.41 -1.94
CA TYR A 81 12.87 2.77 -1.14
C TYR A 81 11.83 1.65 -1.10
N SER A 82 12.33 0.42 -1.05
CA SER A 82 11.50 -0.77 -0.91
C SER A 82 11.31 -1.13 0.57
N PHE A 83 10.16 -1.69 0.88
CA PHE A 83 9.83 -2.19 2.21
C PHE A 83 9.07 -3.50 2.10
N SER A 84 9.16 -4.32 3.14
CA SER A 84 8.46 -5.59 3.24
C SER A 84 7.36 -5.50 4.28
N ILE A 85 6.23 -6.14 3.99
CA ILE A 85 5.14 -6.38 4.94
C ILE A 85 5.13 -7.88 5.21
N LYS A 86 5.43 -8.25 6.46
CA LYS A 86 5.41 -9.63 6.93
C LYS A 86 4.19 -9.88 7.80
N PHE A 87 3.34 -10.78 7.34
CA PHE A 87 2.15 -11.20 8.09
C PHE A 87 2.55 -12.12 9.24
N LYS A 88 2.27 -11.73 10.48
CA LYS A 88 2.57 -12.56 11.66
C LYS A 88 1.82 -13.90 11.64
N THR A 89 0.60 -13.91 11.12
CA THR A 89 -0.28 -15.09 11.13
C THR A 89 0.11 -16.15 10.09
N THR A 90 0.54 -15.73 8.90
CA THR A 90 0.83 -16.65 7.79
C THR A 90 2.31 -16.77 7.46
N GLY A 91 3.16 -15.89 8.02
CA GLY A 91 4.58 -15.80 7.69
C GLY A 91 4.87 -15.27 6.27
N ARG A 92 3.84 -14.96 5.48
CA ARG A 92 3.99 -14.43 4.11
C ARG A 92 4.63 -13.05 4.16
N ILE A 93 5.46 -12.78 3.16
CA ILE A 93 6.17 -11.49 3.00
C ILE A 93 5.77 -10.91 1.65
N LEU A 94 5.33 -9.66 1.66
CA LEU A 94 5.07 -8.88 0.46
C LEU A 94 6.10 -7.76 0.36
N PHE A 95 6.73 -7.62 -0.81
CA PHE A 95 7.62 -6.48 -1.08
C PHE A 95 6.85 -5.38 -1.80
N LEU A 96 6.94 -4.19 -1.24
CA LEU A 96 6.29 -2.98 -1.73
C LEU A 96 7.35 -1.90 -1.96
N GLN A 97 7.07 -0.98 -2.88
CA GLN A 97 7.96 0.12 -3.18
C GLN A 97 7.13 1.38 -3.45
N GLN A 98 7.52 2.49 -2.84
CA GLN A 98 6.81 3.75 -3.04
C GLN A 98 7.11 4.31 -4.44
N TRP A 99 6.07 4.69 -5.19
CA TRP A 99 6.30 5.42 -6.42
C TRP A 99 6.75 6.84 -6.10
N ILE A 100 8.04 7.10 -6.30
CA ILE A 100 8.59 8.45 -6.30
C ILE A 100 8.60 8.90 -7.76
N SER A 101 7.72 9.84 -8.10
CA SER A 101 7.78 10.52 -9.39
C SER A 101 9.03 11.39 -9.43
N ASN A 102 10.11 10.91 -10.02
CA ASN A 102 11.26 11.76 -10.34
C ASN A 102 10.89 12.71 -11.49
N ARG A 103 10.20 13.81 -11.16
CA ARG A 103 10.26 15.10 -11.86
C ARG A 103 10.10 16.22 -10.84
N TRP A 104 11.27 16.67 -10.35
CA TRP A 104 11.60 18.01 -9.88
C TRP A 104 10.88 18.59 -8.64
N GLU A 105 11.72 19.09 -7.71
CA GLU A 105 11.44 20.02 -6.61
C GLU A 105 10.72 19.48 -5.36
N ILE A 106 11.47 18.77 -4.52
CA ILE A 106 11.25 18.86 -3.07
C ILE A 106 11.97 20.14 -2.61
N GLY A 107 11.30 21.27 -2.77
CA GLY A 107 11.59 22.46 -1.99
C GLY A 107 11.31 22.15 -0.53
N TYR A 108 12.36 21.91 0.25
CA TYR A 108 12.26 21.87 1.70
C TYR A 108 11.85 23.26 2.20
N HIS A 109 10.56 23.48 2.43
CA HIS A 109 10.09 24.53 3.31
C HIS A 109 9.75 23.91 4.67
N PHE A 110 10.80 23.65 5.45
CA PHE A 110 10.69 23.69 6.91
C PHE A 110 10.94 25.14 7.32
N SER A 111 9.88 25.88 7.64
CA SER A 111 9.98 27.10 8.44
C SER A 111 9.60 26.73 9.87
N LEU A 112 10.61 26.77 10.75
CA LEU A 112 10.48 26.92 12.20
C LEU A 112 9.65 28.16 12.56
#